data_AF-A0A972NYB0-F1
#
_entry.id   AF-A0A972NYB0-F1
#
_cell.length_a   1.000
_cell.length_b   1.000
_cell.length_c   1.000
_cell.angle_alpha   90.00
_cell.angle_beta   90.00
_cell.angle_gamma   90.00
#
_symmetry.space_group_name_H-M   'P 1'
#
loop_
_entity.id
_entity.type
_entity.pdbx_description
1 polymer ?
#
loop_
_entity_poly.entity_id
_entity_poly.type
_entity_poly.pdbx_seq_one_letter_code
_entity_poly.pdbx_strand_id
1 'polypeptide(L)'
;MHQNQRDPNPDAIGIGLDEDTAAFIGPDQKLQVVGTGGITVVDTSRLQHSAIHPDRRHAPVNMVGLHLDILVEGDAYDMSAHMASIGR
;
A
#
# COMPACT_ATOMS: atom_id res chain seq x y z
N MET A 1 16.57 24.16 -2.67
CA MET A 1 16.96 22.78 -3.04
C MET A 1 16.30 21.83 -2.03
N HIS A 2 15.06 21.40 -2.26
CA HIS A 2 14.44 20.35 -1.45
C HIS A 2 15.03 19.02 -1.91
N GLN A 3 15.88 18.40 -1.09
CA GLN A 3 16.45 17.10 -1.40
C GLN A 3 15.33 16.06 -1.44
N ASN A 4 15.30 15.26 -2.50
CA ASN A 4 14.41 14.12 -2.66
C ASN A 4 14.86 13.06 -1.66
N GLN A 5 14.19 12.98 -0.50
CA GLN A 5 14.57 12.07 0.57
C GLN A 5 13.84 10.75 0.33
N ARG A 6 14.58 9.67 0.06
CA ARG A 6 13.97 8.35 -0.14
C ARG A 6 13.24 7.92 1.13
N ASP A 7 12.05 7.34 0.94
CA ASP A 7 11.29 6.69 2.01
C ASP A 7 12.20 5.68 2.74
N PRO A 8 12.24 5.65 4.10
CA PRO A 8 13.06 4.69 4.84
C PRO A 8 12.78 3.22 4.52
N ASN A 9 11.67 2.88 3.86
CA ASN A 9 11.44 1.56 3.30
C ASN A 9 10.70 1.62 1.95
N PRO A 10 11.42 1.82 0.82
CA PRO A 10 10.79 1.99 -0.50
C PRO A 10 10.13 0.71 -1.05
N ASP A 11 10.41 -0.44 -0.42
CA ASP A 11 9.81 -1.73 -0.75
C ASP A 11 8.64 -2.07 0.21
N ALA A 12 8.24 -1.14 1.09
CA ALA A 12 7.11 -1.34 1.99
C ALA A 12 5.77 -1.26 1.25
N ILE A 13 4.94 -2.27 1.45
CA ILE A 13 3.51 -2.21 1.15
C ILE A 13 2.77 -1.90 2.45
N GLY A 14 1.99 -0.82 2.46
CA GLY A 14 1.07 -0.48 3.54
C GLY A 14 -0.29 -1.13 3.32
N ILE A 15 -0.87 -1.70 4.39
CA ILE A 15 -2.19 -2.33 4.35
C ILE A 15 -3.08 -1.64 5.39
N GLY A 16 -4.14 -0.98 4.92
CA GLY A 16 -5.27 -0.55 5.73
C GLY A 16 -6.34 -1.63 5.72
N LEU A 17 -6.75 -2.09 6.92
CA LEU A 17 -7.76 -3.12 7.10
C LEU A 17 -8.98 -2.53 7.79
N ASP A 18 -10.13 -2.58 7.12
CA ASP A 18 -11.39 -2.11 7.68
C ASP A 18 -11.95 -3.09 8.74
N GLU A 19 -12.90 -2.62 9.54
CA GLU A 19 -13.67 -3.49 10.45
C GLU A 19 -14.39 -4.60 9.66
N ASP A 20 -14.62 -5.74 10.32
CA ASP A 20 -15.23 -6.94 9.74
C ASP A 20 -14.61 -7.39 8.41
N THR A 21 -13.31 -7.14 8.24
CA THR A 21 -12.50 -7.51 7.07
C THR A 21 -11.25 -8.27 7.50
N ALA A 22 -10.80 -9.21 6.68
CA ALA A 22 -9.57 -9.96 6.87
C ALA A 22 -8.82 -10.13 5.53
N ALA A 23 -7.50 -10.35 5.65
CA ALA A 23 -6.63 -10.73 4.55
C ALA A 23 -6.03 -12.10 4.81
N PHE A 24 -6.20 -13.04 3.87
CA PHE A 24 -5.43 -14.28 3.85
C PHE A 24 -4.19 -14.08 2.97
N ILE A 25 -3.01 -14.35 3.54
CA ILE A 25 -1.74 -14.23 2.81
C ILE A 25 -1.19 -15.64 2.57
N GLY A 26 -1.13 -16.03 1.30
CA GLY A 26 -0.61 -17.32 0.87
C GLY A 26 0.92 -17.35 0.72
N PRO A 27 1.53 -18.55 0.61
CA PRO A 27 2.96 -18.70 0.32
C PRO A 27 3.35 -18.19 -1.08
N ASP A 28 2.36 -17.97 -1.96
CA ASP A 28 2.52 -17.36 -3.28
C ASP A 28 2.52 -15.82 -3.24
N GLN A 29 2.56 -15.22 -2.04
CA GLN A 29 2.56 -13.77 -1.82
C GLN A 29 1.30 -13.07 -2.32
N LYS A 30 0.18 -13.81 -2.42
CA LYS A 30 -1.13 -13.23 -2.67
C LYS A 30 -1.87 -12.95 -1.38
N LEU A 31 -2.35 -11.72 -1.27
CA LEU A 31 -3.31 -11.28 -0.27
C LEU A 31 -4.72 -11.42 -0.88
N GLN A 32 -5.59 -12.21 -0.26
CA GLN A 32 -6.99 -12.34 -0.65
C GLN A 32 -7.90 -11.69 0.40
N VAL A 33 -8.84 -10.87 -0.05
CA VAL A 33 -9.78 -10.15 0.82
C VAL A 33 -10.98 -11.03 1.16
N VAL A 34 -11.37 -11.03 2.43
CA VAL A 34 -12.56 -11.71 2.96
C VAL A 34 -13.27 -10.79 3.95
N GLY A 35 -14.61 -10.81 3.97
CA GLY A 35 -15.41 -9.98 4.89
C GLY A 35 -16.11 -8.81 4.18
N THR A 36 -16.80 -7.96 4.93
CA THR A 36 -17.77 -7.01 4.36
C THR A 36 -17.23 -5.61 4.11
N GLY A 37 -16.05 -5.29 4.65
CA GLY A 37 -15.37 -4.01 4.43
C GLY A 37 -14.32 -4.08 3.31
N GLY A 38 -13.40 -3.11 3.31
CA GLY A 38 -12.34 -3.00 2.31
C GLY A 38 -10.94 -3.23 2.87
N ILE A 39 -10.01 -3.52 1.95
CA ILE A 39 -8.58 -3.42 2.17
C ILE A 39 -8.02 -2.33 1.29
N THR A 40 -7.32 -1.37 1.89
CA THR A 40 -6.56 -0.34 1.16
C THR A 40 -5.11 -0.75 1.10
N VAL A 41 -4.59 -1.00 -0.11
CA VAL A 41 -3.18 -1.26 -0.37
C VAL A 41 -2.51 0.03 -0.81
N VAL A 42 -1.49 0.44 -0.06
CA VAL A 42 -0.64 1.59 -0.36
C VAL A 42 0.73 1.07 -0.79
N ASP A 43 1.07 1.26 -2.05
CA ASP A 43 2.34 0.78 -2.62
C ASP A 43 3.25 1.94 -3.05
N THR A 44 4.43 2.00 -2.43
CA THR A 44 5.46 3.02 -2.68
C THR A 44 6.53 2.56 -3.68
N SER A 45 6.45 1.34 -4.22
CA SER A 45 7.43 0.79 -5.18
C SER A 45 7.59 1.65 -6.44
N ARG A 46 6.57 2.45 -6.80
CA ARG A 46 6.53 3.33 -7.98
C ARG A 46 6.63 4.82 -7.65
N LEU A 47 7.00 5.16 -6.42
CA LEU A 47 7.06 6.54 -5.94
C LEU A 47 8.06 7.37 -6.75
N GLN A 48 7.57 8.48 -7.32
CA GLN A 48 8.37 9.39 -8.15
C GLN A 48 9.07 10.45 -7.30
N HIS A 49 8.40 10.91 -6.25
CA HIS A 49 8.91 11.91 -5.33
C HIS A 49 8.34 11.69 -3.94
N SER A 50 9.17 11.88 -2.92
CA SER A 50 8.70 12.06 -1.55
C SER A 50 9.54 13.06 -0.78
N ALA A 51 8.86 13.77 0.12
CA ALA A 51 9.49 14.60 1.13
C ALA A 51 8.92 14.18 2.49
N ILE A 52 9.64 13.25 3.13
CA ILE A 52 9.38 12.83 4.50
C ILE A 52 10.53 13.41 5.35
N HIS A 53 10.18 14.18 6.38
CA HIS A 53 11.13 14.81 7.28
C HIS A 53 11.16 14.05 8.62
N PRO A 54 12.03 13.03 8.78
CA PRO A 54 12.05 12.20 10.00
C PRO A 54 12.30 13.02 11.28
N ASP A 55 13.04 14.12 11.17
CA ASP A 55 13.37 15.00 12.31
C ASP A 55 12.34 16.10 12.57
N ARG A 56 11.26 16.19 11.77
CA ARG A 56 10.22 17.22 11.90
C ARG A 56 8.84 16.58 12.01
N ARG A 57 8.49 16.16 13.23
CA ARG A 57 7.25 15.44 13.58
C ARG A 57 5.91 16.11 13.21
N HIS A 58 5.91 17.33 12.68
CA HIS A 58 4.71 18.07 12.26
C HIS A 58 4.87 18.73 10.88
N ALA A 59 5.93 18.39 10.15
CA ALA A 59 6.07 18.87 8.78
C ALA A 59 5.05 18.13 7.89
N PRO A 60 4.43 18.82 6.92
CA PRO A 60 3.61 18.16 5.90
C PRO A 60 4.41 17.08 5.16
N VAL A 61 3.72 16.01 4.78
CA VAL A 61 4.27 14.95 3.91
C VAL A 61 3.86 15.21 2.47
N ASN A 62 4.80 15.08 1.54
CA ASN A 62 4.56 15.10 0.10
C ASN A 62 4.95 13.74 -0.48
N MET A 63 4.06 13.15 -1.29
CA MET A 63 4.29 11.92 -2.05
C MET A 63 3.64 12.04 -3.44
N VAL A 64 4.38 11.72 -4.50
CA VAL A 64 3.92 11.75 -5.89
C VAL A 64 4.18 10.41 -6.55
N GLY A 65 3.20 9.89 -7.28
CA GLY A 65 3.28 8.59 -7.95
C GLY A 65 3.00 7.39 -7.05
N LEU A 66 2.22 7.59 -5.98
CA LEU A 66 1.75 6.51 -5.12
C LEU A 66 0.76 5.62 -5.89
N HIS A 67 0.92 4.31 -5.78
CA HIS A 67 -0.08 3.36 -6.27
C HIS A 67 -1.02 3.02 -5.11
N LEU A 68 -2.33 3.14 -5.35
CA LEU A 68 -3.37 2.82 -4.38
C LEU A 68 -4.36 1.85 -5.00
N ASP A 69 -4.55 0.69 -4.37
CA ASP A 69 -5.63 -0.23 -4.69
C ASP A 69 -6.59 -0.30 -3.50
N ILE A 70 -7.89 -0.23 -3.77
CA ILE A 70 -8.95 -0.43 -2.76
C ILE A 70 -9.70 -1.68 -3.18
N LEU A 71 -9.68 -2.69 -2.33
CA LEU A 71 -10.09 -4.05 -2.63
C LEU A 71 -11.23 -4.46 -1.71
N VAL A 72 -12.16 -5.25 -2.23
CA VAL A 72 -13.29 -5.80 -1.47
C VAL A 72 -13.27 -7.32 -1.51
N GLU A 73 -14.21 -7.97 -0.81
CA GLU A 73 -14.30 -9.44 -0.76
C GLU A 73 -14.13 -10.10 -2.13
N GLY A 74 -13.28 -11.12 -2.18
CA GLY A 74 -12.98 -11.88 -3.39
C GLY A 74 -11.83 -11.32 -4.21
N ASP A 75 -11.51 -10.02 -4.10
CA ASP A 75 -10.33 -9.45 -4.73
C ASP A 75 -9.03 -9.99 -4.13
N ALA A 76 -7.96 -9.87 -4.90
CA ALA A 76 -6.63 -10.22 -4.43
C ALA A 76 -5.57 -9.20 -4.86
N TYR A 77 -4.48 -9.13 -4.11
CA TYR A 77 -3.29 -8.35 -4.42
C TYR A 77 -2.06 -9.25 -4.43
N ASP A 78 -1.32 -9.25 -5.53
CA ASP A 78 -0.03 -9.94 -5.65
C ASP A 78 1.09 -8.99 -5.19
N MET A 79 1.68 -9.28 -4.03
CA MET A 79 2.72 -8.44 -3.43
C MET A 79 4.04 -8.51 -4.18
N SER A 80 4.29 -9.58 -4.95
CA SER A 80 5.50 -9.70 -5.77
C SER A 80 5.36 -8.94 -7.09
N ALA A 81 4.16 -8.93 -7.67
CA ALA A 81 3.88 -8.26 -8.95
C ALA A 81 3.44 -6.80 -8.78
N HIS A 82 3.06 -6.40 -7.56
CA HIS A 82 2.47 -5.10 -7.26
C HIS A 82 1.22 -4.83 -8.11
N MET A 83 0.30 -5.80 -8.10
CA MET A 83 -0.90 -5.77 -8.94
C MET A 83 -2.11 -6.39 -8.22
N ALA A 84 -3.23 -5.66 -8.26
CA ALA A 84 -4.53 -6.18 -7.90
C ALA A 84 -5.15 -7.04 -9.02
N SER A 85 -5.99 -7.99 -8.60
CA SER A 85 -6.88 -8.78 -9.45
C SER A 85 -8.27 -8.84 -8.84
N ILE A 86 -9.28 -8.73 -9.71
CA ILE A 86 -10.69 -8.68 -9.28
C ILE A 86 -11.24 -10.09 -9.08
N GLY A 87 -11.87 -10.31 -7.92
CA GLY A 87 -12.61 -11.53 -7.61
C GLY A 87 -13.84 -11.69 -8.51
N ARG A 88 -14.19 -12.92 -8.87
CA ARG A 88 -15.45 -13.22 -9.57
C ARG A 88 -16.52 -13.71 -8.62
#